data_AF-A0A2S6SRW7-F1
#
_entry.id   AF-A0A2S6SRW7-F1
#
_cell.length_a   1.000
_cell.length_b   1.000
_cell.length_c   1.000
_cell.angle_alpha   90.00
_cell.angle_beta   90.00
_cell.angle_gamma   90.00
#
_symmetry.space_group_name_H-M   'P 1'
#
loop_
_entity.id
_entity.type
_entity.pdbx_description
1 polymer ?
#
loop_
_entity_poly.entity_id
_entity_poly.type
_entity_poly.pdbx_seq_one_letter_code
_entity_poly.pdbx_strand_id
1 'polypeptide(L)'
;MSATIFGERNCGLGEGPFWDPIKQQLFWFDIHAYKFYSRSGDKTFEWDLGEHASAAGWVDRDTLLVATETGLYRYGLTDYSKMLVVKLEADTSQNRANDGGLSAVF
;
A
#
# COMPACT_ATOMS: atom_id res chain seq x y z
N MET A 1 -12.10 -27.58 6.81
CA MET A 1 -11.41 -26.28 6.79
C MET A 1 -12.49 -25.21 6.74
N SER A 2 -12.46 -24.23 7.64
CA SER A 2 -13.33 -23.06 7.61
C SER A 2 -12.48 -21.82 7.34
N ALA A 3 -12.96 -20.94 6.46
CA ALA A 3 -12.40 -19.61 6.26
C ALA A 3 -13.34 -18.60 6.92
N THR A 4 -12.78 -17.52 7.47
CA THR A 4 -13.53 -16.39 8.03
C THR A 4 -13.07 -15.11 7.35
N ILE A 5 -13.96 -14.11 7.30
CA ILE A 5 -13.68 -12.83 6.64
C ILE A 5 -12.73 -12.03 7.55
N PHE A 6 -11.54 -11.69 7.02
CA PHE A 6 -10.57 -10.87 7.76
C PHE A 6 -10.89 -9.37 7.71
N GLY A 7 -11.57 -8.88 6.68
CA GLY A 7 -11.98 -7.47 6.57
C GLY A 7 -13.35 -7.37 5.92
N GLU A 8 -14.30 -6.71 6.57
CA GLU A 8 -15.67 -6.57 6.08
C GLU A 8 -15.82 -5.45 5.03
N ARG A 9 -14.73 -4.71 4.74
CA ARG A 9 -14.77 -3.57 3.83
C ARG A 9 -14.78 -4.05 2.38
N ASN A 10 -15.81 -3.64 1.64
CA ASN A 10 -15.88 -3.78 0.19
C ASN A 10 -14.86 -2.83 -0.45
N CYS A 11 -13.75 -3.39 -0.94
CA CYS A 11 -12.76 -2.65 -1.73
C CYS A 11 -13.20 -2.62 -3.20
N GLY A 12 -12.98 -1.50 -3.88
CA GLY A 12 -13.19 -1.42 -5.33
C GLY A 12 -12.22 -2.34 -6.07
N LEU A 13 -10.95 -2.29 -5.69
CA LEU A 13 -9.91 -3.25 -6.10
C LEU A 13 -8.94 -3.49 -4.95
N GLY A 14 -9.18 -4.57 -4.20
CA GLY A 14 -8.34 -4.98 -3.07
C GLY A 14 -7.10 -5.74 -3.53
N GLU A 15 -5.90 -5.17 -3.36
CA GLU A 15 -4.62 -5.76 -3.80
C GLU A 15 -3.49 -5.51 -2.79
N GLY A 16 -2.30 -6.04 -3.08
CA GLY A 16 -1.08 -5.88 -2.29
C GLY A 16 -1.14 -6.29 -0.83
N PRO A 17 -1.69 -7.47 -0.47
CA PRO A 17 -1.64 -7.93 0.91
C PRO A 17 -0.20 -8.23 1.33
N PHE A 18 0.30 -7.56 2.37
CA PHE A 18 1.59 -7.88 2.96
C PHE A 18 1.55 -7.88 4.49
N TRP A 19 2.36 -8.76 5.09
CA TRP A 19 2.47 -8.89 6.54
C TRP A 19 3.63 -8.07 7.09
N ASP A 20 3.34 -7.20 8.05
CA ASP A 20 4.36 -6.53 8.85
C ASP A 20 4.69 -7.40 10.09
N PRO A 21 5.89 -7.99 10.18
CA PRO A 21 6.26 -8.85 11.30
C PRO A 21 6.51 -8.07 12.61
N ILE A 22 6.80 -6.77 12.54
CA ILE A 22 7.06 -5.92 13.71
C ILE A 22 5.73 -5.52 14.36
N LYS A 23 4.76 -5.11 13.54
CA LYS A 23 3.41 -4.77 14.02
C LYS A 23 2.53 -5.99 14.23
N GLN A 24 2.86 -7.13 13.62
CA GLN A 24 2.00 -8.30 13.51
C GLN A 24 0.65 -7.93 12.90
N GLN A 25 0.69 -7.24 11.78
CA GLN A 25 -0.48 -6.71 11.11
C GLN A 25 -0.44 -7.03 9.61
N LEU A 26 -1.60 -7.37 9.06
CA LEU A 26 -1.81 -7.46 7.62
C LEU A 26 -2.15 -6.07 7.09
N PHE A 27 -1.52 -5.68 6.00
CA PHE A 27 -1.81 -4.47 5.24
C PHE A 27 -2.31 -4.84 3.85
N TRP A 28 -3.16 -4.02 3.24
CA TRP A 28 -3.64 -4.18 1.86
C TRP A 28 -4.13 -2.84 1.29
N PHE A 29 -4.24 -2.73 -0.03
CA PHE A 29 -4.68 -1.54 -0.74
C PHE A 29 -6.14 -1.65 -1.19
N ASP A 30 -6.80 -0.51 -1.37
CA ASP A 30 -7.88 -0.35 -2.33
C ASP A 30 -7.44 0.68 -3.37
N ILE A 31 -6.99 0.15 -4.52
CA ILE A 31 -6.32 0.93 -5.57
C ILE A 31 -7.24 2.01 -6.13
N HIS A 32 -8.53 1.71 -6.28
CA HIS A 32 -9.51 2.66 -6.82
C HIS A 32 -9.95 3.70 -5.80
N ALA A 33 -9.84 3.40 -4.51
CA ALA A 33 -10.15 4.33 -3.44
C ALA A 33 -8.95 5.17 -2.99
N TYR A 34 -7.76 4.96 -3.57
CA TYR A 34 -6.50 5.61 -3.18
C TYR A 34 -6.15 5.41 -1.70
N LYS A 35 -6.50 4.24 -1.17
CA LYS A 35 -6.37 3.94 0.25
C LYS A 35 -5.54 2.70 0.48
N PHE A 36 -4.91 2.65 1.63
CA PHE A 36 -4.46 1.37 2.19
C PHE A 36 -4.98 1.21 3.60
N TYR A 37 -5.06 -0.05 4.01
CA TYR A 37 -5.67 -0.46 5.25
C TYR A 37 -4.75 -1.39 6.01
N SER A 38 -5.03 -1.48 7.31
CA SER A 38 -4.48 -2.52 8.16
C SER A 38 -5.53 -2.93 9.19
N ARG A 39 -5.40 -4.13 9.76
CA ARG A 39 -6.25 -4.57 10.87
C ARG A 39 -5.39 -5.14 12.00
N SER A 40 -5.72 -4.76 13.22
CA SER A 40 -5.18 -5.33 14.46
C SER A 40 -6.33 -5.68 15.40
N GLY A 41 -6.52 -6.98 15.65
CA GLY A 41 -7.73 -7.46 16.35
C GLY A 41 -8.98 -7.03 15.60
N ASP A 42 -9.89 -6.30 16.26
CA ASP A 42 -11.11 -5.77 15.65
C ASP A 42 -10.98 -4.32 15.14
N LYS A 43 -9.80 -3.72 15.30
CA LYS A 43 -9.55 -2.34 14.85
C LYS A 43 -8.99 -2.33 13.44
N THR A 44 -9.73 -1.68 12.54
CA THR A 44 -9.26 -1.35 11.19
C THR A 44 -8.63 0.04 11.19
N PHE A 45 -7.50 0.16 10.51
CA PHE A 45 -6.80 1.40 10.22
C PHE A 45 -6.92 1.69 8.73
N GLU A 46 -6.97 2.98 8.39
CA GLU A 46 -7.13 3.49 7.03
C GLU A 46 -6.23 4.69 6.86
N TRP A 47 -5.61 4.77 5.69
CA TRP A 47 -4.79 5.90 5.27
C TRP A 47 -5.15 6.28 3.84
N ASP A 48 -5.27 7.58 3.61
CA ASP A 48 -5.45 8.17 2.28
C ASP A 48 -4.07 8.45 1.66
N LEU A 49 -3.85 7.96 0.45
CA LEU A 49 -2.61 8.11 -0.30
C LEU A 49 -2.67 9.26 -1.30
N GLY A 50 -3.87 9.71 -1.66
CA GLY A 50 -4.14 10.78 -2.63
C GLY A 50 -3.80 10.47 -4.08
N GLU A 51 -3.32 9.28 -4.40
CA GLU A 51 -2.96 8.83 -5.75
C GLU A 51 -2.94 7.30 -5.83
N HIS A 52 -2.83 6.75 -7.04
CA HIS A 52 -2.77 5.30 -7.21
C HIS A 52 -1.47 4.75 -6.61
N ALA A 53 -1.63 3.79 -5.70
CA ALA A 53 -0.55 2.98 -5.15
C ALA A 53 -0.83 1.51 -5.42
N SER A 54 0.24 0.75 -5.61
CA SER A 54 0.14 -0.62 -6.09
C SER A 54 1.11 -1.58 -5.43
N ALA A 55 1.96 -1.10 -4.51
CA ALA A 55 2.82 -1.93 -3.67
C ALA A 55 3.27 -1.12 -2.45
N ALA A 56 3.49 -1.80 -1.33
CA ALA A 56 4.28 -1.26 -0.23
C ALA A 56 5.09 -2.34 0.48
N GLY A 57 6.14 -1.90 1.17
CA GLY A 57 6.93 -2.71 2.09
C GLY A 57 7.18 -1.95 3.39
N TRP A 58 7.35 -2.67 4.49
CA TRP A 58 7.72 -2.07 5.76
C TRP A 58 9.21 -1.67 5.73
N VAL A 59 9.52 -0.46 6.23
CA VAL A 59 10.89 0.00 6.41
C VAL A 59 11.31 -0.19 7.87
N ASP A 60 10.45 0.26 8.77
CA ASP A 60 10.58 0.12 10.21
C ASP A 60 9.17 0.03 10.81
N ARG A 61 9.06 0.18 12.14
CA ARG A 61 7.77 0.12 12.81
C ARG A 61 6.80 1.11 12.17
N ASP A 62 7.12 2.38 12.05
CA ASP A 62 6.12 3.43 11.75
C ASP A 62 6.24 3.99 10.33
N THR A 63 7.12 3.41 9.50
CA THR A 63 7.37 3.86 8.13
C THR A 63 7.14 2.73 7.12
N LEU A 64 6.35 3.02 6.09
CA LEU A 64 6.24 2.20 4.88
C LEU A 64 7.00 2.83 3.72
N LEU A 65 7.48 1.99 2.81
CA LEU A 65 7.91 2.39 1.48
C LEU A 65 6.77 2.08 0.52
N VAL A 66 6.15 3.09 -0.07
CA VAL A 66 4.95 2.96 -0.92
C VAL A 66 5.30 3.32 -2.36
N ALA A 67 5.02 2.42 -3.29
CA ALA A 67 5.14 2.67 -4.72
C ALA A 67 3.82 3.21 -5.25
N THR A 68 3.88 4.37 -5.89
CA THR A 68 2.75 5.06 -6.49
C THR A 68 2.97 5.32 -7.97
N GLU A 69 1.95 5.86 -8.64
CA GLU A 69 2.05 6.26 -10.04
C GLU A 69 3.02 7.42 -10.29
N THR A 70 3.34 8.24 -9.28
CA THR A 70 4.28 9.37 -9.42
C THR A 70 5.68 9.08 -8.88
N GLY A 71 5.85 8.06 -8.03
CA GLY A 71 7.15 7.74 -7.46
C GLY A 71 7.13 6.74 -6.32
N LEU A 72 8.29 6.58 -5.71
CA LEU A 72 8.48 5.79 -4.50
C LEU A 72 8.57 6.74 -3.31
N TYR A 73 7.76 6.50 -2.30
CA TYR A 73 7.62 7.38 -1.14
C TYR A 73 7.89 6.64 0.16
N ARG A 74 8.53 7.32 1.11
CA ARG A 74 8.45 6.96 2.53
C ARG A 74 7.16 7.55 3.09
N TYR A 75 6.32 6.70 3.67
CA TYR A 75 5.03 7.06 4.24
C TYR A 75 5.02 6.78 5.74
N GLY A 76 4.83 7.82 6.55
CA GLY A 76 4.71 7.73 8.00
C GLY A 76 3.29 7.35 8.41
N LEU A 77 3.15 6.24 9.14
CA LEU A 77 1.85 5.71 9.56
C LEU A 77 1.19 6.53 10.67
N THR A 78 1.96 7.30 11.42
CA THR A 78 1.52 8.05 12.61
C THR A 78 1.33 9.54 12.33
N ASP A 79 2.20 10.13 11.51
CA ASP A 79 2.21 11.57 11.20
C ASP A 79 1.69 11.89 9.79
N TYR A 80 1.34 10.85 9.01
CA TYR A 80 0.88 10.96 7.61
C TYR A 80 1.91 11.65 6.70
N SER A 81 3.18 11.67 7.10
CA SER A 81 4.25 12.24 6.28
C SER A 81 4.45 11.42 5.02
N LYS A 82 4.65 12.11 3.89
CA LYS A 82 4.91 11.49 2.59
C LYS A 82 6.14 12.14 1.98
N MET A 83 7.26 11.42 2.01
CA MET A 83 8.55 11.91 1.56
C MET A 83 9.00 11.16 0.31
N LEU A 84 9.24 11.89 -0.78
CA LEU A 84 9.70 11.31 -2.04
C LEU A 84 11.11 10.72 -1.88
N VAL A 85 11.28 9.45 -2.25
CA VAL A 85 12.58 8.77 -2.33
C VAL A 85 13.14 8.86 -3.74
N VAL A 86 12.32 8.51 -4.73
CA VAL A 86 12.68 8.58 -6.15
C VAL A 86 11.41 8.80 -6.98
N LYS A 87 11.50 9.62 -8.03
CA LYS A 87 10.39 9.81 -8.98
C LYS A 87 10.26 8.59 -9.88
N LEU A 88 9.04 8.23 -10.26
CA LEU A 88 8.85 7.28 -11.34
C LEU A 88 9.16 8.01 -12.65
N GLU A 89 9.93 7.37 -13.54
CA GLU A 89 10.41 7.97 -14.79
C GLU A 89 9.25 8.55 -15.63
N ALA A 90 9.18 9.89 -15.71
CA ALA A 90 8.08 10.62 -16.35
C ALA A 90 8.00 10.42 -17.88
N ASP A 91 9.07 9.89 -18.49
CA ASP A 91 9.20 9.73 -19.94
C ASP A 91 8.57 8.44 -20.49
N THR A 92 7.97 7.62 -19.61
CA THR A 92 7.20 6.44 -20.02
C THR A 92 5.84 6.46 -19.34
N SER A 93 4.88 7.15 -19.95
CA SER A 93 3.48 7.27 -19.51
C SER A 93 2.70 5.94 -19.39
N GLN A 94 3.38 4.80 -19.53
CA GLN A 94 2.83 3.45 -19.45
C GLN A 94 3.38 2.63 -18.26
N ASN A 95 4.35 3.14 -17.50
CA ASN A 95 4.95 2.38 -16.41
C ASN A 95 4.16 2.57 -15.10
N ARG A 96 3.48 1.51 -14.65
CA ARG A 96 2.89 1.39 -13.31
C ARG A 96 3.76 0.43 -12.48
N ALA A 97 4.02 0.76 -11.22
CA ALA A 97 4.61 -0.20 -10.29
C ALA A 97 3.63 -1.38 -10.05
N ASN A 98 4.15 -2.60 -9.88
CA ASN A 98 3.35 -3.79 -9.55
C ASN A 98 3.79 -4.41 -8.21
N ASP A 99 2.97 -5.33 -7.69
CA ASP A 99 2.98 -5.92 -6.34
C ASP A 99 4.13 -6.89 -5.99
N GLY A 100 5.33 -6.70 -6.56
CA GLY A 100 6.47 -7.57 -6.20
C GLY A 100 7.64 -7.57 -7.17
N GLY A 101 7.58 -6.79 -8.25
CA GLY A 101 8.71 -6.57 -9.14
C GLY A 101 8.52 -5.30 -9.94
N LEU A 102 9.62 -4.60 -10.23
CA LEU A 102 9.62 -3.69 -11.37
C LEU A 102 9.43 -4.55 -12.64
N SER A 103 8.17 -4.77 -13.02
CA SER A 103 7.79 -5.30 -14.33
C SER A 103 6.51 -4.58 -14.75
N ALA A 104 6.68 -3.60 -15.64
CA ALA A 104 5.58 -3.06 -16.42
C ALA A 104 5.03 -4.17 -17.32
N VAL A 105 3.71 -4.35 -17.33
CA VAL A 105 2.82 -4.65 -18.47
C VAL A 105 1.43 -4.97 -17.90
N PHE A 106 0.41 -4.41 -18.56
CA PHE A 106 -1.02 -4.54 -18.29
C PHE A 106 -1.53 -5.99 -18.25
#